data_AF-A0A937RGE3-F1
#
_entry.id   AF-A0A937RGE3-F1
#
_cell.length_a   1.000
_cell.length_b   1.000
_cell.length_c   1.000
_cell.angle_alpha   90.00
_cell.angle_beta   90.00
_cell.angle_gamma   90.00
#
_symmetry.space_group_name_H-M   'P 1'
#
loop_
_entity.id
_entity.type
_entity.pdbx_description
1 polymer ?
#
loop_
_entity_poly.entity_id
_entity_poly.type
_entity_poly.pdbx_seq_one_letter_code
_entity_poly.pdbx_strand_id
1 'polypeptide(L)'
;MTHTDIEPRGAVTVSTRTAPDRTSPRASRTGSADQGETRGPAVPALGDTDGGRPGSGWGDRPLVTIVIVNWNGAHLLPPCLDAVAKQNTAFGFQTWVVDNASSDNSRALLAERYPWVRVIESPANLGFAGGNNLALHQVNTTYAVLLNNDAVPEPDWLANLLAPFDQPGGDKLGAVTGKVVFLPRFLRLRLETPTFSPGPHDPRSLGVRISSVTVNGREVLREVLWEKLTFGAEGPPTAPFFWTRGSGELLVPVPESGQVRLGLTWAAETAKTVMLSWDGHSGPADGGPGWAAADGGAARFAALPVAGTESNTVSVTIDDTAPRVDVINNVGGIVLRDGYGADRGYQEVDTGQFSNPEEVFTACGNGMAMRTALGHDLGWFDDDFFLYYEDTDLSWRIRSRGYSIRYVPGAVLRHVHSASSVEWSPLFVFHTDRNRLLMLTKDATLPLAVSAVARYPVTTLSIAVRTLRQAWRSRSRPAVRPTLLRLKVIGSYLRLFPTMAARRREIGRTASERRRSLQDWLVAR
;
A
#
# COMPACT_ATOMS: atom_id res chain seq x y z
N MET A 1 5.54 11.63 -47.52
CA MET A 1 6.49 12.25 -46.58
C MET A 1 6.59 11.33 -45.37
N THR A 2 7.73 10.66 -45.30
CA THR A 2 8.32 9.83 -44.23
C THR A 2 7.43 9.41 -43.05
N HIS A 3 7.10 8.12 -43.05
CA HIS A 3 6.81 7.29 -41.88
C HIS A 3 7.93 7.38 -40.83
N THR A 4 7.57 7.41 -39.56
CA THR A 4 8.49 7.09 -38.45
C THR A 4 7.77 6.09 -37.56
N ASP A 5 8.19 4.83 -37.67
CA ASP A 5 7.71 3.72 -36.86
C ASP A 5 8.19 3.87 -35.41
N ILE A 6 7.26 3.76 -34.46
CA ILE A 6 7.54 3.64 -33.03
C ILE A 6 7.56 2.14 -32.71
N GLU A 7 8.76 1.60 -32.46
CA GLU A 7 8.94 0.22 -32.01
C GLU A 7 8.39 -0.02 -30.59
N PRO A 8 7.86 -1.22 -30.29
CA PRO A 8 7.33 -1.57 -28.98
C PRO A 8 8.44 -1.82 -27.95
N ARG A 9 8.28 -1.19 -26.78
CA ARG A 9 9.19 -1.29 -25.61
C ARG A 9 9.44 -2.75 -25.19
N GLY A 10 10.71 -3.10 -25.09
CA GLY A 10 11.23 -4.45 -24.83
C GLY A 10 10.90 -5.01 -23.45
N ALA A 11 10.79 -6.34 -23.42
CA ALA A 11 10.48 -7.15 -22.26
C ALA A 11 11.61 -7.17 -21.22
N VAL A 12 11.23 -7.06 -19.94
CA VAL A 12 12.09 -7.22 -18.76
C VAL A 12 12.71 -8.61 -18.77
N THR A 13 14.04 -8.70 -18.89
CA THR A 13 14.80 -9.94 -18.76
C THR A 13 15.48 -9.97 -17.39
N VAL A 14 15.02 -10.86 -16.51
CA VAL A 14 15.67 -11.13 -15.21
C VAL A 14 16.81 -12.11 -15.45
N SER A 15 18.05 -11.65 -15.28
CA SER A 15 19.24 -12.51 -15.36
C SER A 15 19.38 -13.33 -14.08
N THR A 16 19.27 -14.66 -14.19
CA THR A 16 19.63 -15.59 -13.12
C THR A 16 21.14 -15.76 -13.10
N ARG A 17 21.84 -15.22 -12.10
CA ARG A 17 23.23 -15.61 -11.83
C ARG A 17 23.31 -16.62 -10.70
N THR A 18 24.10 -17.65 -10.99
CA THR A 18 24.63 -18.72 -10.14
C THR A 18 25.48 -18.15 -9.01
N ALA A 19 25.35 -18.74 -7.82
CA ALA A 19 26.11 -18.37 -6.62
C ALA A 19 27.60 -18.75 -6.74
N PRO A 20 28.53 -17.96 -6.17
CA PRO A 20 29.92 -18.38 -6.04
C PRO A 20 30.09 -19.27 -4.79
N ASP A 21 30.88 -20.33 -4.98
CA ASP A 21 31.29 -21.30 -3.98
C ASP A 21 32.15 -20.64 -2.89
N ARG A 22 31.73 -20.76 -1.63
CA ARG A 22 32.53 -20.34 -0.46
C ARG A 22 32.80 -21.56 0.41
N THR A 23 33.96 -22.16 0.17
CA THR A 23 34.59 -23.06 1.13
C THR A 23 35.20 -22.23 2.27
N SER A 24 34.98 -22.65 3.51
CA SER A 24 35.73 -22.17 4.66
C SER A 24 36.02 -23.35 5.61
N PRO A 25 37.21 -23.41 6.23
CA PRO A 25 37.66 -24.60 6.91
C PRO A 25 37.11 -24.71 8.33
N ARG A 26 36.86 -25.95 8.71
CA ARG A 26 36.32 -26.39 9.99
C ARG A 26 37.41 -26.31 11.08
N ALA A 27 37.23 -25.47 12.09
CA ALA A 27 38.01 -25.53 13.32
C ALA A 27 37.19 -26.28 14.39
N SER A 28 37.77 -27.36 14.91
CA SER A 28 37.28 -28.14 16.04
C SER A 28 37.60 -27.41 17.36
N ARG A 29 36.67 -27.44 18.32
CA ARG A 29 36.98 -27.39 19.75
C ARG A 29 35.86 -28.02 20.58
N THR A 30 36.27 -29.00 21.36
CA THR A 30 35.59 -29.71 22.43
C THR A 30 35.59 -28.87 23.71
N GLY A 31 34.56 -28.96 24.56
CA GLY A 31 34.66 -28.52 25.96
C GLY A 31 33.36 -28.08 26.64
N SER A 32 32.84 -28.99 27.49
CA SER A 32 32.03 -28.84 28.71
C SER A 32 30.85 -27.86 28.82
N ALA A 33 29.74 -28.44 29.27
CA ALA A 33 28.54 -27.80 29.77
C ALA A 33 28.80 -27.02 31.07
N ASP A 34 28.19 -25.84 31.15
CA ASP A 34 27.78 -25.23 32.42
C ASP A 34 26.40 -24.57 32.21
N GLN A 35 25.49 -24.82 33.14
CA GLN A 35 24.10 -24.37 33.09
C GLN A 35 24.00 -23.00 33.76
N GLY A 36 23.84 -21.95 32.97
CA GLY A 36 23.45 -20.63 33.42
C GLY A 36 22.35 -20.07 32.54
N GLU A 37 21.22 -19.69 33.14
CA GLU A 37 20.14 -18.95 32.49
C GLU A 37 20.69 -17.66 31.87
N THR A 38 20.93 -17.68 30.56
CA THR A 38 21.38 -16.51 29.80
C THR A 38 20.15 -15.74 29.32
N ARG A 39 19.73 -14.75 30.12
CA ARG A 39 18.98 -13.62 29.58
C ARG A 39 19.85 -12.98 28.50
N GLY A 40 19.33 -12.85 27.28
CA GLY A 40 19.99 -12.11 26.20
C GLY A 40 20.33 -10.68 26.64
N PRO A 41 21.33 -10.03 26.01
CA PRO A 41 21.77 -8.70 26.44
C PRO A 41 20.58 -7.74 26.40
N ALA A 42 20.31 -7.08 27.52
CA ALA A 42 19.30 -6.04 27.61
C ALA A 42 19.66 -4.91 26.63
N VAL A 43 18.69 -4.51 25.81
CA VAL A 43 18.75 -3.25 25.07
C VAL A 43 18.83 -2.14 26.11
N PRO A 44 19.80 -1.19 26.03
CA PRO A 44 19.93 -0.16 27.04
C PRO A 44 18.63 0.65 27.12
N ALA A 45 18.12 0.84 28.33
CA ALA A 45 17.13 1.86 28.62
C ALA A 45 17.75 3.23 28.31
N LEU A 46 16.98 4.15 27.75
CA LEU A 46 17.37 5.55 27.60
C LEU A 46 17.54 6.15 29.01
N GLY A 47 18.78 6.38 29.42
CA GLY A 47 19.08 7.07 30.67
C GLY A 47 20.33 6.55 31.37
N ASP A 48 21.48 6.66 30.72
CA ASP A 48 22.78 6.76 31.38
C ASP A 48 23.66 7.70 30.55
N THR A 49 23.32 8.98 30.60
CA THR A 49 24.27 10.06 30.35
C THR A 49 24.26 10.97 31.57
N ASP A 50 25.46 11.20 32.09
CA ASP A 50 25.76 11.89 33.34
C ASP A 50 24.92 13.15 33.58
N GLY A 51 24.55 13.34 34.85
CA GLY A 51 23.82 14.50 35.34
C GLY A 51 24.45 15.82 34.94
N GLY A 52 23.77 16.53 34.04
CA GLY A 52 24.02 17.91 33.65
C GLY A 52 22.69 18.65 33.45
N ARG A 53 22.65 19.92 33.86
CA ARG A 53 21.47 20.83 33.85
C ARG A 53 20.72 20.89 32.49
N PRO A 54 19.44 21.33 32.48
CA PRO A 54 18.58 21.25 31.30
C PRO A 54 18.94 22.32 30.26
N GLY A 55 19.64 21.88 29.22
CA GLY A 55 19.94 22.64 28.01
C GLY A 55 20.49 21.68 26.94
N SER A 56 19.83 21.64 25.77
CA SER A 56 20.31 21.01 24.52
C SER A 56 20.89 19.59 24.62
N GLY A 57 20.11 18.63 25.13
CA GLY A 57 20.56 17.25 25.44
C GLY A 57 20.62 16.23 24.28
N TRP A 58 20.75 16.65 23.03
CA TRP A 58 21.11 15.74 21.93
C TRP A 58 22.33 16.34 21.23
N GLY A 59 23.49 15.67 21.29
CA GLY A 59 24.68 16.10 20.57
C GLY A 59 24.45 16.19 19.06
N ASP A 60 25.38 16.81 18.31
CA ASP A 60 25.33 17.12 16.86
C ASP A 60 24.96 15.98 15.87
N ARG A 61 24.63 14.77 16.35
CA ARG A 61 24.27 13.63 15.51
C ARG A 61 22.76 13.57 15.27
N PRO A 62 22.33 13.30 14.03
CA PRO A 62 20.91 13.15 13.71
C PRO A 62 20.30 11.99 14.49
N LEU A 63 19.09 12.20 15.01
CA LEU A 63 18.31 11.16 15.71
C LEU A 63 17.71 10.15 14.72
N VAL A 64 17.44 10.59 13.48
CA VAL A 64 16.69 9.83 12.48
C VAL A 64 17.37 9.83 11.12
N THR A 65 17.28 8.70 10.42
CA THR A 65 17.51 8.59 8.97
C THR A 65 16.22 8.23 8.27
N ILE A 66 15.73 9.10 7.38
CA ILE A 66 14.64 8.79 6.45
C ILE A 66 15.25 8.10 5.22
N VAL A 67 14.75 6.93 4.88
CA VAL A 67 15.15 6.13 3.73
C VAL A 67 14.02 6.13 2.70
N ILE A 68 14.35 6.54 1.48
CA ILE A 68 13.43 6.59 0.34
C ILE A 68 14.02 5.76 -0.80
N VAL A 69 13.32 4.73 -1.25
CA VAL A 69 13.71 3.97 -2.45
C VAL A 69 13.08 4.60 -3.68
N ASN A 70 13.87 4.79 -4.73
CA ASN A 70 13.44 5.34 -6.00
C ASN A 70 13.79 4.42 -7.16
N TRP A 71 12.83 4.16 -8.05
CA TRP A 71 13.06 3.49 -9.33
C TRP A 71 12.24 4.18 -10.42
N ASN A 72 12.92 4.84 -11.36
CA ASN A 72 12.29 5.59 -12.45
C ASN A 72 11.22 6.60 -11.98
N GLY A 73 11.45 7.22 -10.81
CA GLY A 73 10.51 8.09 -10.12
C GLY A 73 10.91 9.56 -10.11
N ALA A 74 11.66 10.05 -11.10
CA ALA A 74 12.12 11.45 -11.13
C ALA A 74 10.97 12.47 -10.98
N HIS A 75 9.78 12.14 -11.48
CA HIS A 75 8.59 12.98 -11.40
C HIS A 75 7.88 12.92 -10.03
N LEU A 76 8.16 11.91 -9.21
CA LEU A 76 7.57 11.69 -7.88
C LEU A 76 8.45 12.29 -6.77
N LEU A 77 9.77 12.30 -6.96
CA LEU A 77 10.73 12.79 -5.98
C LEU A 77 10.48 14.25 -5.53
N PRO A 78 10.13 15.23 -6.39
CA PRO A 78 10.06 16.61 -5.94
C PRO A 78 9.00 16.89 -4.88
N PRO A 79 7.71 16.53 -5.06
CA PRO A 79 6.71 16.69 -4.00
C PRO A 79 7.11 16.03 -2.68
N CYS A 80 7.73 14.84 -2.75
CA CYS A 80 8.19 14.10 -1.57
C CYS A 80 9.33 14.83 -0.83
N LEU A 81 10.43 15.15 -1.53
CA LEU A 81 11.61 15.75 -0.93
C LEU A 81 11.38 17.21 -0.50
N ASP A 82 10.57 17.97 -1.24
CA ASP A 82 10.17 19.33 -0.85
C ASP A 82 9.34 19.32 0.45
N ALA A 83 8.56 18.26 0.71
CA ALA A 83 7.81 18.07 1.96
C ALA A 83 8.69 17.55 3.11
N VAL A 84 9.66 16.67 2.82
CA VAL A 84 10.66 16.23 3.80
C VAL A 84 11.53 17.39 4.28
N ALA A 85 11.90 18.32 3.39
CA ALA A 85 12.67 19.52 3.75
C ALA A 85 11.91 20.48 4.69
N LYS A 86 10.57 20.38 4.76
CA LYS A 86 9.70 21.23 5.58
C LYS A 86 9.32 20.60 6.92
N GLN A 87 9.90 19.44 7.26
CA GLN A 87 9.59 18.79 8.52
C GLN A 87 9.99 19.65 9.72
N ASN A 88 9.05 19.85 10.64
CA ASN A 88 9.22 20.64 11.84
C ASN A 88 9.53 19.73 13.02
N THR A 89 10.82 19.60 13.37
CA THR A 89 11.28 18.72 14.45
C THR A 89 12.20 19.45 15.42
N ALA A 90 12.11 19.09 16.70
CA ALA A 90 13.04 19.57 17.73
C ALA A 90 14.40 18.83 17.72
N PHE A 91 14.52 17.77 16.92
CA PHE A 91 15.72 16.94 16.74
C PHE A 91 16.22 17.01 15.30
N GLY A 92 17.51 16.76 15.10
CA GLY A 92 18.09 16.65 13.76
C GLY A 92 17.76 15.31 13.08
N PHE A 93 17.59 15.32 11.76
CA PHE A 93 17.43 14.13 10.94
C PHE A 93 18.20 14.26 9.63
N GLN A 94 18.41 13.14 8.94
CA GLN A 94 19.02 13.09 7.61
C GLN A 94 18.16 12.26 6.66
N THR A 95 18.30 12.48 5.35
CA THR A 95 17.51 11.81 4.32
C THR A 95 18.41 11.14 3.31
N TRP A 96 18.18 9.85 3.08
CA TRP A 96 18.91 9.01 2.15
C TRP A 96 17.96 8.52 1.07
N VAL A 97 18.33 8.72 -0.19
CA VAL A 97 17.60 8.20 -1.36
C VAL A 97 18.40 7.07 -1.98
N VAL A 98 17.78 5.90 -2.12
CA VAL A 98 18.35 4.77 -2.87
C VAL A 98 17.88 4.87 -4.31
N ASP A 99 18.80 5.16 -5.23
CA ASP A 99 18.53 4.99 -6.66
C ASP A 99 18.64 3.52 -7.03
N ASN A 100 17.50 2.85 -7.22
CA ASN A 100 17.39 1.42 -7.39
C ASN A 100 17.63 0.99 -8.85
N ALA A 101 18.72 1.49 -9.45
CA ALA A 101 19.05 1.39 -10.87
C ALA A 101 18.01 2.06 -11.80
N SER A 102 17.73 3.34 -11.57
CA SER A 102 16.87 4.12 -12.47
C SER A 102 17.57 4.38 -13.80
N SER A 103 16.77 4.46 -14.87
CA SER A 103 17.17 4.84 -16.23
C SER A 103 16.61 6.19 -16.66
N ASP A 104 15.90 6.88 -15.77
CA ASP A 104 15.37 8.23 -16.00
C ASP A 104 16.32 9.31 -15.45
N ASN A 105 15.85 10.55 -15.38
CA ASN A 105 16.65 11.68 -14.92
C ASN A 105 16.74 11.81 -13.38
N SER A 106 16.40 10.78 -12.61
CA SER A 106 16.34 10.84 -11.14
C SER A 106 17.67 11.27 -10.51
N ARG A 107 18.80 10.73 -11.01
CA ARG A 107 20.13 11.02 -10.45
C ARG A 107 20.55 12.47 -10.66
N ALA A 108 20.36 12.99 -11.87
CA ALA A 108 20.68 14.39 -12.17
C ALA A 108 19.79 15.34 -11.37
N LEU A 109 18.49 15.03 -11.27
CA LEU A 109 17.54 15.78 -10.45
C LEU A 109 17.97 15.85 -8.97
N LEU A 110 18.38 14.73 -8.38
CA LEU A 110 18.85 14.66 -7.00
C LEU A 110 20.11 15.51 -6.79
N ALA A 111 21.08 15.41 -7.70
CA ALA A 111 22.33 16.17 -7.62
C ALA A 111 22.11 17.70 -7.76
N GLU A 112 21.18 18.11 -8.63
CA GLU A 112 20.92 19.53 -8.91
C GLU A 112 20.01 20.20 -7.87
N ARG A 113 18.88 19.58 -7.52
CA ARG A 113 17.86 20.19 -6.64
C ARG A 113 17.95 19.77 -5.19
N TYR A 114 18.51 18.60 -4.89
CA TYR A 114 18.53 18.03 -3.54
C TYR A 114 19.93 17.62 -3.07
N PRO A 115 20.95 18.51 -3.15
CA PRO A 115 22.33 18.17 -2.78
C PRO A 115 22.50 17.84 -1.28
N TRP A 116 21.50 18.14 -0.45
CA TRP A 116 21.45 17.81 0.97
C TRP A 116 21.04 16.35 1.24
N VAL A 117 20.54 15.63 0.23
CA VAL A 117 20.18 14.21 0.33
C VAL A 117 21.40 13.35 0.04
N ARG A 118 21.62 12.31 0.85
CA ARG A 118 22.61 11.28 0.53
C ARG A 118 22.02 10.30 -0.49
N VAL A 119 22.64 10.19 -1.66
CA VAL A 119 22.24 9.20 -2.67
C VAL A 119 23.03 7.91 -2.51
N ILE A 120 22.35 6.77 -2.51
CA ILE A 120 22.94 5.43 -2.56
C ILE A 120 22.54 4.79 -3.88
N GLU A 121 23.53 4.44 -4.71
CA GLU A 121 23.27 3.80 -5.99
C GLU A 121 23.23 2.28 -5.87
N SER A 122 22.16 1.68 -6.36
CA SER A 122 22.07 0.24 -6.55
C SER A 122 22.54 -0.16 -7.95
N PRO A 123 23.32 -1.24 -8.10
CA PRO A 123 23.76 -1.73 -9.41
C PRO A 123 22.63 -2.38 -10.23
N ALA A 124 21.51 -2.74 -9.58
CA ALA A 124 20.34 -3.34 -10.22
C ALA A 124 19.06 -2.96 -9.46
N ASN A 125 17.90 -3.15 -10.07
CA ASN A 125 16.64 -3.03 -9.35
C ASN A 125 16.48 -4.23 -8.41
N LEU A 126 16.63 -3.99 -7.11
CA LEU A 126 16.52 -4.98 -6.03
C LEU A 126 15.09 -5.08 -5.47
N GLY A 127 14.14 -4.34 -6.05
CA GLY A 127 12.78 -4.22 -5.53
C GLY A 127 12.74 -3.33 -4.29
N PHE A 128 11.59 -3.32 -3.62
CA PHE A 128 11.35 -2.52 -2.44
C PHE A 128 12.18 -2.99 -1.23
N ALA A 129 12.13 -4.29 -0.90
CA ALA A 129 12.88 -4.82 0.27
C ALA A 129 14.38 -4.64 0.11
N GLY A 130 14.96 -5.14 -1.00
CA GLY A 130 16.38 -5.07 -1.25
C GLY A 130 16.89 -3.63 -1.45
N GLY A 131 16.08 -2.78 -2.08
CA GLY A 131 16.39 -1.35 -2.22
C GLY A 131 16.48 -0.66 -0.87
N ASN A 132 15.51 -0.88 0.02
CA ASN A 132 15.54 -0.30 1.37
C ASN A 132 16.70 -0.88 2.19
N ASN A 133 16.90 -2.20 2.15
CA ASN A 133 17.97 -2.87 2.89
C ASN A 133 19.37 -2.36 2.53
N LEU A 134 19.61 -1.96 1.28
CA LEU A 134 20.87 -1.36 0.84
C LEU A 134 21.23 -0.12 1.68
N ALA A 135 20.23 0.69 2.05
CA ALA A 135 20.40 1.82 2.96
C ALA A 135 20.31 1.41 4.44
N LEU A 136 19.28 0.66 4.83
CA LEU A 136 18.96 0.34 6.23
C LEU A 136 20.11 -0.37 6.96
N HIS A 137 20.83 -1.27 6.29
CA HIS A 137 22.00 -1.93 6.88
C HIS A 137 23.15 -0.95 7.22
N GLN A 138 23.17 0.23 6.62
CA GLN A 138 24.16 1.27 6.89
C GLN A 138 23.66 2.33 7.89
N VAL A 139 22.38 2.33 8.24
CA VAL A 139 21.80 3.31 9.17
C VAL A 139 22.32 3.08 10.59
N ASN A 140 22.76 4.16 11.23
CA ASN A 140 23.32 4.16 12.59
C ASN A 140 22.66 5.20 13.53
N THR A 141 21.65 5.92 13.05
CA THR A 141 20.81 6.81 13.87
C THR A 141 19.89 6.00 14.77
N THR A 142 19.32 6.61 15.82
CA THR A 142 18.46 5.90 16.78
C THR A 142 17.24 5.26 16.11
N TYR A 143 16.64 5.99 15.16
CA TYR A 143 15.52 5.50 14.38
C TYR A 143 15.83 5.50 12.88
N ALA A 144 15.30 4.50 12.19
CA ALA A 144 15.16 4.47 10.74
C ALA A 144 13.70 4.72 10.40
N VAL A 145 13.46 5.56 9.39
CA VAL A 145 12.11 5.89 8.90
C VAL A 145 12.03 5.54 7.43
N LEU A 146 10.98 4.83 7.05
CA LEU A 146 10.70 4.48 5.66
C LEU A 146 9.66 5.43 5.09
N LEU A 147 9.92 5.95 3.89
CA LEU A 147 9.02 6.83 3.16
C LEU A 147 9.08 6.49 1.67
N ASN A 148 7.92 6.36 1.02
CA ASN A 148 7.88 6.15 -0.42
C ASN A 148 8.18 7.46 -1.17
N ASN A 149 8.73 7.36 -2.37
CA ASN A 149 9.05 8.51 -3.22
C ASN A 149 7.81 9.23 -3.77
N ASP A 150 6.61 8.63 -3.69
CA ASP A 150 5.32 9.19 -4.09
C ASP A 150 4.44 9.59 -2.89
N ALA A 151 5.06 9.73 -1.72
CA ALA A 151 4.44 10.22 -0.50
C ALA A 151 4.82 11.68 -0.22
N VAL A 152 3.87 12.45 0.30
CA VAL A 152 3.99 13.85 0.71
C VAL A 152 3.61 13.95 2.19
N PRO A 153 4.57 13.88 3.12
CA PRO A 153 4.30 14.00 4.55
C PRO A 153 3.88 15.43 4.94
N GLU A 154 2.95 15.56 5.89
CA GLU A 154 2.58 16.86 6.47
C GLU A 154 3.74 17.47 7.30
N PRO A 155 3.79 18.79 7.56
CA PRO A 155 4.95 19.43 8.20
C PRO A 155 5.36 18.86 9.57
N ASP A 156 4.40 18.45 10.39
CA ASP A 156 4.67 17.87 11.72
C ASP A 156 4.68 16.33 11.71
N TRP A 157 4.65 15.70 10.53
CA TRP A 157 4.53 14.24 10.37
C TRP A 157 5.63 13.49 11.12
N LEU A 158 6.91 13.86 10.93
CA LEU A 158 8.04 13.16 11.51
C LEU A 158 8.09 13.30 13.04
N ALA A 159 7.79 14.49 13.56
CA ALA A 159 7.70 14.73 15.00
C ALA A 159 6.59 13.88 15.64
N ASN A 160 5.41 13.88 15.04
CA ASN A 160 4.28 13.10 15.51
C ASN A 160 4.57 11.60 15.42
N LEU A 161 5.21 11.14 14.35
CA LEU A 161 5.53 9.72 14.14
C LEU A 161 6.43 9.19 15.26
N LEU A 162 7.43 9.96 15.71
CA LEU A 162 8.37 9.51 16.75
C LEU A 162 7.87 9.73 18.18
N ALA A 163 6.95 10.67 18.41
CA ALA A 163 6.47 11.03 19.74
C ALA A 163 6.10 9.83 20.64
N PRO A 164 5.50 8.72 20.13
CA PRO A 164 5.18 7.56 20.97
C PRO A 164 6.38 6.84 21.60
N PHE A 165 7.58 6.94 21.04
CA PHE A 165 8.76 6.24 21.57
C PHE A 165 9.26 6.83 22.89
N ASP A 166 8.96 8.11 23.17
CA ASP A 166 9.32 8.82 24.40
C ASP A 166 8.21 8.82 25.45
N GLN A 167 7.04 8.24 25.12
CA GLN A 167 5.90 8.10 26.03
C GLN A 167 6.02 6.84 26.90
N PRO A 168 5.28 6.75 28.04
CA PRO A 168 5.20 5.52 28.82
C PRO A 168 4.82 4.30 27.95
N GLY A 169 5.62 3.23 28.06
CA GLY A 169 5.49 2.02 27.24
C GLY A 169 6.17 2.11 25.86
N GLY A 170 6.82 3.23 25.54
CA GLY A 170 7.60 3.42 24.32
C GLY A 170 8.78 2.45 24.20
N ASP A 171 9.32 1.97 25.31
CA ASP A 171 10.34 0.90 25.39
C ASP A 171 9.87 -0.42 24.74
N LYS A 172 8.56 -0.70 24.79
CA LYS A 172 7.94 -1.87 24.15
C LYS A 172 7.52 -1.64 22.69
N LEU A 173 7.66 -0.43 22.17
CA LEU A 173 7.39 -0.14 20.75
C LEU A 173 8.61 -0.57 19.92
N GLY A 174 8.38 -1.53 19.02
CA GLY A 174 9.37 -1.90 18.00
C GLY A 174 9.29 -1.00 16.79
N ALA A 175 8.05 -0.65 16.40
CA ALA A 175 7.76 0.22 15.27
C ALA A 175 6.46 1.01 15.47
N VAL A 176 6.30 2.03 14.64
CA VAL A 176 5.10 2.87 14.56
C VAL A 176 4.79 3.15 13.08
N THR A 177 3.53 3.42 12.78
CA THR A 177 3.05 3.77 11.43
C THR A 177 2.12 4.97 11.49
N GLY A 178 2.23 5.88 10.52
CA GLY A 178 1.34 7.04 10.42
C GLY A 178 -0.01 6.74 9.77
N LYS A 179 -0.82 7.79 9.63
CA LYS A 179 -2.01 7.83 8.78
C LYS A 179 -1.60 8.16 7.35
N VAL A 180 -1.85 7.22 6.44
CA VAL A 180 -1.65 7.40 5.01
C VAL A 180 -3.01 7.67 4.37
N VAL A 181 -3.18 8.83 3.76
CA VAL A 181 -4.34 9.17 2.94
C VAL A 181 -3.95 9.25 1.47
N PHE A 182 -4.90 9.10 0.56
CA PHE A 182 -4.65 9.34 -0.86
C PHE A 182 -4.22 10.79 -1.12
N LEU A 183 -3.34 11.00 -2.10
CA LEU A 183 -2.81 12.31 -2.43
C LEU A 183 -3.89 13.34 -2.78
N PRO A 184 -4.78 13.09 -3.77
CA PRO A 184 -5.88 14.01 -4.03
C PRO A 184 -6.89 13.99 -2.88
N ARG A 185 -7.57 15.11 -2.69
CA ARG A 185 -8.84 15.10 -1.95
C ARG A 185 -9.98 14.71 -2.87
N PHE A 186 -11.08 14.25 -2.29
CA PHE A 186 -12.21 13.73 -3.05
C PHE A 186 -13.48 14.54 -2.80
N LEU A 187 -14.31 14.66 -3.84
CA LEU A 187 -15.73 14.91 -3.65
C LEU A 187 -16.43 13.58 -3.44
N ARG A 188 -17.20 13.51 -2.36
CA ARG A 188 -18.12 12.40 -2.11
C ARG A 188 -19.43 12.68 -2.81
N LEU A 189 -19.70 11.90 -3.85
CA LEU A 189 -20.93 12.00 -4.62
C LEU A 189 -21.73 10.71 -4.43
N ARG A 190 -23.05 10.82 -4.43
CA ARG A 190 -23.96 9.68 -4.49
C ARG A 190 -24.68 9.69 -5.83
N LEU A 191 -24.69 8.54 -6.49
CA LEU A 191 -25.40 8.32 -7.73
C LEU A 191 -26.59 7.41 -7.47
N GLU A 192 -27.75 7.76 -8.00
CA GLU A 192 -28.97 6.95 -8.00
C GLU A 192 -29.58 6.91 -9.39
N THR A 193 -29.98 5.71 -9.84
CA THR A 193 -30.55 5.50 -11.17
C THR A 193 -31.44 4.26 -11.20
N PRO A 194 -32.52 4.25 -12.00
CA PRO A 194 -33.23 3.03 -12.35
C PRO A 194 -32.29 2.00 -12.98
N THR A 195 -32.48 0.74 -12.60
CA THR A 195 -31.68 -0.38 -13.09
C THR A 195 -32.45 -1.26 -14.07
N PHE A 196 -31.72 -2.01 -14.90
CA PHE A 196 -32.25 -3.06 -15.75
C PHE A 196 -31.43 -4.34 -15.60
N SER A 197 -32.02 -5.46 -15.98
CA SER A 197 -31.33 -6.75 -16.11
C SER A 197 -31.04 -7.01 -17.58
N PRO A 198 -29.78 -7.17 -18.01
CA PRO A 198 -29.43 -7.31 -19.43
C PRO A 198 -30.01 -8.57 -20.08
N GLY A 199 -30.24 -9.63 -19.30
CA GLY A 199 -30.84 -10.86 -19.77
C GLY A 199 -30.39 -12.09 -18.97
N PRO A 200 -30.76 -13.31 -19.40
CA PRO A 200 -30.53 -14.54 -18.63
C PRO A 200 -29.04 -14.92 -18.47
N HIS A 201 -28.14 -14.30 -19.26
CA HIS A 201 -26.71 -14.56 -19.21
C HIS A 201 -25.93 -13.55 -18.35
N ASP A 202 -26.57 -12.46 -17.93
CA ASP A 202 -26.00 -11.47 -17.01
C ASP A 202 -27.03 -11.16 -15.91
N PRO A 203 -26.90 -11.76 -14.72
CA PRO A 203 -27.86 -11.61 -13.63
C PRO A 203 -27.72 -10.28 -12.89
N ARG A 204 -26.78 -9.42 -13.29
CA ARG A 204 -26.53 -8.15 -12.60
C ARG A 204 -27.68 -7.18 -12.85
N SER A 205 -28.01 -6.41 -11.81
CA SER A 205 -28.90 -5.25 -11.92
C SER A 205 -28.06 -4.02 -12.24
N LEU A 206 -28.06 -3.60 -13.51
CA LEU A 206 -27.19 -2.55 -14.05
C LEU A 206 -27.91 -1.21 -14.10
N GLY A 207 -27.26 -0.14 -13.67
CA GLY A 207 -27.74 1.23 -13.76
C GLY A 207 -27.35 1.88 -15.08
N VAL A 208 -26.30 2.70 -15.04
CA VAL A 208 -25.71 3.37 -16.20
C VAL A 208 -24.30 2.87 -16.46
N ARG A 209 -23.85 2.96 -17.71
CA ARG A 209 -22.48 2.70 -18.11
C ARG A 209 -21.71 4.01 -18.15
N ILE A 210 -20.72 4.19 -17.30
CA ILE A 210 -19.84 5.36 -17.28
C ILE A 210 -18.54 5.03 -18.02
N SER A 211 -18.15 5.86 -18.98
CA SER A 211 -16.94 5.66 -19.80
C SER A 211 -15.96 6.82 -19.76
N SER A 212 -16.31 7.95 -19.12
CA SER A 212 -15.39 9.05 -18.85
C SER A 212 -15.89 9.84 -17.65
N VAL A 213 -14.94 10.32 -16.84
CA VAL A 213 -15.19 11.27 -15.75
C VAL A 213 -14.15 12.37 -15.89
N THR A 214 -14.58 13.62 -16.06
CA THR A 214 -13.67 14.75 -16.20
C THR A 214 -13.84 15.74 -15.04
N VAL A 215 -12.74 16.26 -14.54
CA VAL A 215 -12.69 17.31 -13.52
C VAL A 215 -11.97 18.51 -14.13
N ASN A 216 -12.70 19.61 -14.31
CA ASN A 216 -12.18 20.81 -14.98
C ASN A 216 -11.59 20.49 -16.37
N GLY A 217 -12.20 19.53 -17.08
CA GLY A 217 -11.76 19.07 -18.41
C GLY A 217 -10.63 18.03 -18.40
N ARG A 218 -10.03 17.70 -17.24
CA ARG A 218 -9.04 16.63 -17.09
C ARG A 218 -9.74 15.29 -16.89
N GLU A 219 -9.39 14.27 -17.69
CA GLU A 219 -9.87 12.90 -17.51
C GLU A 219 -9.34 12.31 -16.20
N VAL A 220 -10.23 11.73 -15.39
CA VAL A 220 -9.93 11.15 -14.06
C VAL A 220 -10.58 9.80 -13.82
N LEU A 221 -11.23 9.17 -14.81
CA LEU A 221 -11.97 7.90 -14.64
C LEU A 221 -11.20 6.81 -13.87
N ARG A 222 -9.87 6.73 -14.05
CA ARG A 222 -9.01 5.72 -13.39
C ARG A 222 -8.64 6.08 -11.95
N GLU A 223 -8.77 7.34 -11.58
CA GLU A 223 -8.46 7.85 -10.24
C GLU A 223 -9.71 7.92 -9.35
N VAL A 224 -10.91 7.77 -9.94
CA VAL A 224 -12.17 7.66 -9.18
C VAL A 224 -12.17 6.35 -8.39
N LEU A 225 -12.59 6.42 -7.13
CA LEU A 225 -12.77 5.22 -6.30
C LEU A 225 -14.22 4.74 -6.41
N TRP A 226 -14.38 3.49 -6.85
CA TRP A 226 -15.64 2.93 -7.36
C TRP A 226 -16.32 1.90 -6.45
N GLU A 227 -15.68 1.54 -5.33
CA GLU A 227 -15.87 0.26 -4.61
C GLU A 227 -17.34 -0.11 -4.35
N LYS A 228 -18.20 0.88 -4.05
CA LYS A 228 -19.60 0.67 -3.68
C LYS A 228 -20.59 0.96 -4.79
N LEU A 229 -20.17 1.57 -5.90
CA LEU A 229 -21.07 1.96 -6.99
C LEU A 229 -21.04 1.01 -8.16
N THR A 230 -19.93 0.33 -8.47
CA THR A 230 -19.79 -0.39 -9.75
C THR A 230 -19.65 -1.91 -9.59
N PHE A 231 -19.72 -2.61 -10.71
CA PHE A 231 -19.37 -4.03 -10.82
C PHE A 231 -17.91 -4.26 -11.25
N GLY A 232 -17.06 -3.22 -11.19
CA GLY A 232 -15.69 -3.24 -11.68
C GLY A 232 -15.55 -2.77 -13.12
N ALA A 233 -14.30 -2.66 -13.57
CA ALA A 233 -13.96 -2.20 -14.92
C ALA A 233 -14.25 -3.28 -15.97
N GLU A 234 -14.84 -2.86 -17.08
CA GLU A 234 -15.07 -3.66 -18.28
C GLU A 234 -14.50 -2.96 -19.52
N GLY A 235 -14.40 -3.69 -20.63
CA GLY A 235 -13.83 -3.17 -21.88
C GLY A 235 -12.30 -3.30 -21.97
N PRO A 236 -11.70 -2.74 -23.04
CA PRO A 236 -10.25 -2.81 -23.23
C PRO A 236 -9.52 -1.97 -22.16
N PRO A 237 -8.30 -2.39 -21.74
CA PRO A 237 -7.53 -1.65 -20.74
C PRO A 237 -7.27 -0.19 -21.11
N THR A 238 -7.27 0.15 -22.40
CA THR A 238 -7.06 1.52 -22.93
C THR A 238 -8.30 2.41 -22.85
N ALA A 239 -9.49 1.82 -22.86
CA ALA A 239 -10.77 2.54 -22.79
C ALA A 239 -11.77 1.75 -21.93
N PRO A 240 -11.51 1.67 -20.60
CA PRO A 240 -12.40 0.96 -19.70
C PRO A 240 -13.71 1.71 -19.53
N PHE A 241 -14.76 0.99 -19.18
CA PHE A 241 -16.02 1.55 -18.73
C PHE A 241 -16.51 0.79 -17.50
N PHE A 242 -17.47 1.37 -16.77
CA PHE A 242 -17.98 0.82 -15.53
C PHE A 242 -19.50 0.81 -15.58
N TRP A 243 -20.11 -0.35 -15.38
CA TRP A 243 -21.53 -0.42 -15.09
C TRP A 243 -21.78 -0.12 -13.62
N THR A 244 -22.66 0.84 -13.35
CA THR A 244 -23.09 1.17 -11.99
C THR A 244 -24.14 0.17 -11.50
N ARG A 245 -24.27 0.10 -10.19
CA ARG A 245 -25.45 -0.37 -9.47
C ARG A 245 -26.52 0.73 -9.52
N GLY A 246 -27.71 0.44 -8.98
CA GLY A 246 -28.81 1.40 -8.92
C GLY A 246 -28.60 2.55 -7.93
N SER A 247 -27.76 2.35 -6.92
CA SER A 247 -27.34 3.39 -5.98
C SER A 247 -25.94 3.08 -5.47
N GLY A 248 -25.15 4.11 -5.20
CA GLY A 248 -23.84 3.98 -4.57
C GLY A 248 -23.06 5.28 -4.55
N GLU A 249 -21.89 5.23 -3.93
CA GLU A 249 -20.98 6.37 -3.81
C GLU A 249 -19.88 6.29 -4.86
N LEU A 250 -19.52 7.45 -5.42
CA LEU A 250 -18.30 7.64 -6.18
C LEU A 250 -17.49 8.76 -5.53
N LEU A 251 -16.22 8.46 -5.27
CA LEU A 251 -15.26 9.43 -4.75
C LEU A 251 -14.45 9.94 -5.93
N VAL A 252 -14.68 11.20 -6.30
CA VAL A 252 -14.04 11.84 -7.46
C VAL A 252 -12.88 12.70 -7.00
N PRO A 253 -11.64 12.47 -7.48
CA PRO A 253 -10.48 13.26 -7.09
C PRO A 253 -10.60 14.68 -7.62
N VAL A 254 -10.35 15.67 -6.77
CA VAL A 254 -10.51 17.09 -7.07
C VAL A 254 -9.34 17.92 -6.53
N PRO A 255 -9.15 19.14 -7.07
CA PRO A 255 -8.27 20.13 -6.44
C PRO A 255 -8.70 20.43 -5.00
N GLU A 256 -7.76 20.87 -4.17
CA GLU A 256 -8.00 21.20 -2.75
C GLU A 256 -9.03 22.31 -2.56
N SER A 257 -9.08 23.27 -3.49
CA SER A 257 -9.96 24.44 -3.42
C SER A 257 -10.49 24.83 -4.80
N GLY A 258 -11.51 25.68 -4.78
CA GLY A 258 -12.13 26.24 -5.99
C GLY A 258 -13.25 25.38 -6.56
N GLN A 259 -14.02 26.01 -7.44
CA GLN A 259 -15.15 25.38 -8.13
C GLN A 259 -14.69 24.21 -9.01
N VAL A 260 -15.52 23.16 -9.07
CA VAL A 260 -15.28 21.97 -9.87
C VAL A 260 -16.34 21.83 -10.96
N ARG A 261 -15.92 21.77 -12.21
CA ARG A 261 -16.76 21.34 -13.33
C ARG A 261 -16.57 19.84 -13.54
N LEU A 262 -17.55 19.06 -13.12
CA LEU A 262 -17.56 17.60 -13.29
C LEU A 262 -18.28 17.24 -14.59
N GLY A 263 -17.60 16.58 -15.52
CA GLY A 263 -18.19 15.98 -16.70
C GLY A 263 -18.32 14.47 -16.56
N LEU A 264 -19.47 13.92 -16.90
CA LEU A 264 -19.75 12.48 -16.89
C LEU A 264 -20.20 12.06 -18.30
N THR A 265 -19.50 11.09 -18.88
CA THR A 265 -19.94 10.46 -20.13
C THR A 265 -20.54 9.11 -19.82
N TRP A 266 -21.81 8.95 -20.15
CA TRP A 266 -22.55 7.73 -19.84
C TRP A 266 -23.48 7.28 -20.95
N ALA A 267 -23.93 6.04 -20.85
CA ALA A 267 -24.99 5.45 -21.67
C ALA A 267 -25.85 4.52 -20.81
N ALA A 268 -27.06 4.22 -21.27
CA ALA A 268 -27.98 3.27 -20.64
C ALA A 268 -28.75 2.49 -21.70
N GLU A 269 -29.49 1.46 -21.31
CA GLU A 269 -30.36 0.68 -22.19
C GLU A 269 -31.55 1.49 -22.74
N THR A 270 -32.02 2.48 -21.97
CA THR A 270 -33.11 3.38 -22.31
C THR A 270 -32.83 4.78 -21.80
N ALA A 271 -33.55 5.78 -22.32
CA ALA A 271 -33.50 7.12 -21.79
C ALA A 271 -33.98 7.13 -20.34
N LYS A 272 -33.19 7.72 -19.44
CA LYS A 272 -33.48 7.78 -18.00
C LYS A 272 -32.80 8.97 -17.35
N THR A 273 -33.19 9.27 -16.13
CA THR A 273 -32.56 10.31 -15.31
C THR A 273 -31.68 9.66 -14.25
N VAL A 274 -30.45 10.15 -14.14
CA VAL A 274 -29.54 9.85 -13.05
C VAL A 274 -29.61 10.99 -12.05
N MET A 275 -29.82 10.64 -10.79
CA MET A 275 -29.68 11.59 -9.69
C MET A 275 -28.26 11.55 -9.16
N LEU A 276 -27.60 12.69 -9.15
CA LEU A 276 -26.30 12.86 -8.53
C LEU A 276 -26.47 13.82 -7.35
N SER A 277 -26.05 13.43 -6.15
CA SER A 277 -26.10 14.27 -4.95
C SER A 277 -24.75 14.37 -4.25
N TRP A 278 -24.55 15.45 -3.50
CA TRP A 278 -23.34 15.72 -2.74
C TRP A 278 -23.65 16.52 -1.47
N ASP A 279 -22.74 16.44 -0.50
CA ASP A 279 -22.84 17.18 0.74
C ASP A 279 -22.69 18.69 0.47
N GLY A 280 -23.51 19.53 1.10
CA GLY A 280 -23.49 20.98 0.88
C GLY A 280 -23.98 21.77 2.10
N HIS A 281 -23.40 22.95 2.30
CA HIS A 281 -23.88 23.89 3.31
C HIS A 281 -24.92 24.83 2.68
N SER A 282 -26.14 24.79 3.21
CA SER A 282 -27.29 25.72 2.99
C SER A 282 -27.64 26.13 1.54
N GLY A 283 -28.77 25.62 1.05
CA GLY A 283 -29.52 26.04 -0.14
C GLY A 283 -30.89 25.34 -0.15
N PRO A 284 -31.94 25.85 -0.84
CA PRO A 284 -33.30 25.36 -0.64
C PRO A 284 -33.43 23.87 -0.94
N ALA A 285 -34.05 23.17 0.00
CA ALA A 285 -34.36 21.76 -0.07
C ALA A 285 -35.56 21.52 -0.99
N ASP A 286 -35.33 21.58 -2.29
CA ASP A 286 -36.35 21.18 -3.27
C ASP A 286 -36.27 19.65 -3.39
N GLY A 287 -36.83 18.98 -2.38
CA GLY A 287 -36.63 17.56 -2.07
C GLY A 287 -36.72 16.59 -3.26
N GLY A 288 -35.58 15.99 -3.60
CA GLY A 288 -35.49 14.64 -4.17
C GLY A 288 -35.26 13.61 -3.06
N PRO A 289 -35.73 12.35 -3.20
CA PRO A 289 -35.80 11.41 -2.09
C PRO A 289 -34.41 10.86 -1.70
N GLY A 290 -34.08 10.85 -0.39
CA GLY A 290 -33.33 9.74 0.20
C GLY A 290 -31.86 9.94 0.63
N TRP A 291 -31.27 11.13 0.54
CA TRP A 291 -29.92 11.40 1.10
C TRP A 291 -29.96 12.60 2.06
N ALA A 292 -29.58 12.37 3.33
CA ALA A 292 -29.23 13.43 4.26
C ALA A 292 -27.74 13.73 4.10
N ALA A 293 -27.35 15.00 4.11
CA ALA A 293 -25.92 15.34 4.13
C ALA A 293 -25.27 14.73 5.37
N ALA A 294 -24.00 14.33 5.25
CA ALA A 294 -23.29 13.65 6.33
C ALA A 294 -23.18 14.48 7.63
N ASP A 295 -23.35 15.80 7.55
CA ASP A 295 -23.26 16.78 8.63
C ASP A 295 -24.62 17.36 9.09
N GLY A 296 -25.74 16.80 8.61
CA GLY A 296 -27.08 17.31 8.92
C GLY A 296 -27.51 18.53 8.09
N GLY A 297 -26.71 18.93 7.10
CA GLY A 297 -27.07 19.93 6.10
C GLY A 297 -28.07 19.45 5.03
N ALA A 298 -28.50 20.38 4.16
CA ALA A 298 -29.31 20.04 2.99
C ALA A 298 -28.41 19.50 1.88
N ALA A 299 -28.59 18.23 1.50
CA ALA A 299 -27.91 17.64 0.36
C ALA A 299 -28.28 18.38 -0.93
N ARG A 300 -27.28 18.67 -1.76
CA ARG A 300 -27.50 19.23 -3.11
C ARG A 300 -27.62 18.10 -4.11
N PHE A 301 -28.35 18.34 -5.19
CA PHE A 301 -28.58 17.32 -6.22
C PHE A 301 -28.63 17.92 -7.62
N ALA A 302 -28.39 17.08 -8.62
CA ALA A 302 -28.61 17.37 -10.02
C ALA A 302 -29.31 16.17 -10.68
N ALA A 303 -30.40 16.45 -11.40
CA ALA A 303 -31.08 15.48 -12.25
C ALA A 303 -30.46 15.55 -13.64
N LEU A 304 -29.73 14.50 -14.02
CA LEU A 304 -28.91 14.51 -15.21
C LEU A 304 -29.44 13.47 -16.22
N PRO A 305 -29.75 13.87 -17.46
CA PRO A 305 -30.35 12.97 -18.43
C PRO A 305 -29.32 12.02 -19.06
N VAL A 306 -29.74 10.77 -19.28
CA VAL A 306 -29.07 9.78 -20.13
C VAL A 306 -29.94 9.59 -21.36
N ALA A 307 -29.39 9.82 -22.55
CA ALA A 307 -30.16 9.82 -23.80
C ALA A 307 -30.62 8.41 -24.22
N GLY A 308 -29.94 7.37 -23.73
CA GLY A 308 -30.18 5.97 -24.09
C GLY A 308 -28.87 5.28 -24.39
N THR A 309 -28.85 4.44 -25.43
CA THR A 309 -27.71 3.57 -25.75
C THR A 309 -26.49 4.32 -26.29
N GLU A 310 -26.71 5.49 -26.89
CA GLU A 310 -25.64 6.39 -27.29
C GLU A 310 -25.02 7.09 -26.10
N SER A 311 -23.70 7.24 -26.12
CA SER A 311 -22.99 7.91 -25.03
C SER A 311 -23.19 9.41 -25.11
N ASN A 312 -23.69 10.00 -24.03
CA ASN A 312 -23.85 11.45 -23.91
C ASN A 312 -23.02 11.98 -22.75
N THR A 313 -22.43 13.16 -22.93
CA THR A 313 -21.67 13.84 -21.88
C THR A 313 -22.57 14.88 -21.23
N VAL A 314 -22.68 14.83 -19.91
CA VAL A 314 -23.36 15.85 -19.11
C VAL A 314 -22.36 16.46 -18.14
N SER A 315 -22.45 17.76 -17.91
CA SER A 315 -21.61 18.45 -16.92
C SER A 315 -22.45 19.03 -15.81
N VAL A 316 -21.93 18.97 -14.59
CA VAL A 316 -22.45 19.65 -13.41
C VAL A 316 -21.34 20.50 -12.81
N THR A 317 -21.69 21.69 -12.35
CA THR A 317 -20.77 22.57 -11.63
C THR A 317 -21.04 22.43 -10.13
N ILE A 318 -20.01 22.02 -9.40
CA ILE A 318 -20.02 21.88 -7.94
C ILE A 318 -19.20 23.04 -7.39
N ASP A 319 -19.80 23.85 -6.52
CA ASP A 319 -19.14 25.02 -5.97
C ASP A 319 -18.02 24.68 -4.98
N ASP A 320 -17.35 25.71 -4.51
CA ASP A 320 -16.29 25.61 -3.52
C ASP A 320 -16.79 25.32 -2.09
N THR A 321 -18.10 25.30 -1.84
CA THR A 321 -18.66 24.97 -0.52
C THR A 321 -18.81 23.47 -0.27
N ALA A 322 -18.78 22.63 -1.32
CA ALA A 322 -18.86 21.18 -1.16
C ALA A 322 -17.63 20.65 -0.39
N PRO A 323 -17.79 19.84 0.66
CA PRO A 323 -16.65 19.39 1.45
C PRO A 323 -15.72 18.49 0.62
N ARG A 324 -14.42 18.80 0.67
CA ARG A 324 -13.36 17.93 0.14
C ARG A 324 -12.89 17.01 1.25
N VAL A 325 -13.08 15.72 1.06
CA VAL A 325 -12.75 14.72 2.08
C VAL A 325 -11.41 14.06 1.78
N ASP A 326 -10.72 13.70 2.84
CA ASP A 326 -9.61 12.77 2.76
C ASP A 326 -10.14 11.33 2.72
N VAL A 327 -9.44 10.48 1.97
CA VAL A 327 -9.76 9.06 1.88
C VAL A 327 -8.55 8.29 2.36
N ILE A 328 -8.79 7.37 3.29
CA ILE A 328 -7.76 6.56 3.90
C ILE A 328 -7.15 5.63 2.84
N ASN A 329 -5.83 5.64 2.75
CA ASN A 329 -5.08 4.64 2.03
C ASN A 329 -4.59 3.54 2.98
N ASN A 330 -4.04 3.89 4.15
CA ASN A 330 -3.61 2.92 5.15
C ASN A 330 -3.53 3.57 6.54
N VAL A 331 -4.07 2.92 7.58
CA VAL A 331 -3.94 3.32 9.01
C VAL A 331 -3.37 2.17 9.86
N GLY A 332 -2.41 1.45 9.29
CA GLY A 332 -1.93 0.14 9.73
C GLY A 332 -2.46 -0.99 8.84
N GLY A 333 -1.77 -2.12 8.85
CA GLY A 333 -2.21 -3.32 8.14
C GLY A 333 -2.84 -4.35 9.07
N ILE A 334 -3.74 -5.16 8.51
CA ILE A 334 -4.33 -6.33 9.14
C ILE A 334 -3.93 -7.60 8.39
N VAL A 335 -3.99 -8.73 9.08
CA VAL A 335 -3.87 -10.05 8.46
C VAL A 335 -5.16 -10.81 8.76
N LEU A 336 -5.79 -11.32 7.71
CA LEU A 336 -7.02 -12.09 7.80
C LEU A 336 -6.75 -13.52 8.26
N ARG A 337 -7.77 -14.18 8.83
CA ARG A 337 -7.69 -15.58 9.28
C ARG A 337 -7.42 -16.59 8.17
N ASP A 338 -7.66 -16.21 6.91
CA ASP A 338 -7.29 -16.99 5.72
C ASP A 338 -5.86 -16.69 5.22
N GLY A 339 -5.13 -15.83 5.94
CA GLY A 339 -3.73 -15.51 5.74
C GLY A 339 -3.42 -14.40 4.74
N TYR A 340 -4.44 -13.71 4.20
CA TYR A 340 -4.21 -12.52 3.36
C TYR A 340 -3.93 -11.29 4.22
N GLY A 341 -2.93 -10.49 3.84
CA GLY A 341 -2.77 -9.13 4.33
C GLY A 341 -3.76 -8.18 3.65
N ALA A 342 -4.18 -7.14 4.36
CA ALA A 342 -4.98 -6.04 3.83
C ALA A 342 -4.66 -4.74 4.58
N ASP A 343 -4.91 -3.62 3.91
CA ASP A 343 -4.79 -2.29 4.51
C ASP A 343 -6.03 -1.99 5.36
N ARG A 344 -5.82 -1.58 6.62
CA ARG A 344 -6.92 -1.14 7.49
C ARG A 344 -7.42 0.21 7.01
N GLY A 345 -8.74 0.35 6.90
CA GLY A 345 -9.39 1.59 6.47
C GLY A 345 -9.27 1.89 4.97
N TYR A 346 -8.71 1.00 4.15
CA TYR A 346 -8.50 1.25 2.72
C TYR A 346 -9.77 1.72 2.02
N GLN A 347 -9.69 2.86 1.33
CA GLN A 347 -10.80 3.54 0.61
C GLN A 347 -11.97 4.00 1.50
N GLU A 348 -11.85 3.95 2.82
CA GLU A 348 -12.81 4.61 3.72
C GLU A 348 -12.60 6.12 3.70
N VAL A 349 -13.70 6.88 3.67
CA VAL A 349 -13.66 8.33 3.88
C VAL A 349 -13.23 8.62 5.31
N ASP A 350 -12.26 9.49 5.52
CA ASP A 350 -11.83 9.90 6.86
C ASP A 350 -12.86 10.88 7.45
N THR A 351 -13.68 10.36 8.35
CA THR A 351 -14.69 11.11 9.13
C THR A 351 -14.22 11.29 10.58
N GLY A 352 -12.95 11.02 10.87
CA GLY A 352 -12.39 11.02 12.21
C GLY A 352 -12.46 9.66 12.92
N GLN A 353 -12.89 8.58 12.25
CA GLN A 353 -12.98 7.24 12.84
C GLN A 353 -11.61 6.65 13.23
N PHE A 354 -10.52 7.18 12.67
CA PHE A 354 -9.14 6.80 12.98
C PHE A 354 -8.38 7.92 13.70
N SER A 355 -9.04 8.67 14.59
CA SER A 355 -8.42 9.78 15.34
C SER A 355 -7.69 9.35 16.62
N ASN A 356 -7.89 8.11 17.06
CA ASN A 356 -7.26 7.58 18.27
C ASN A 356 -6.04 6.72 17.93
N PRO A 357 -4.93 6.84 18.68
CA PRO A 357 -3.82 5.92 18.55
C PRO A 357 -4.23 4.53 19.01
N GLU A 358 -3.73 3.50 18.31
CA GLU A 358 -4.03 2.11 18.65
C GLU A 358 -2.86 1.20 18.27
N GLU A 359 -2.83 0.01 18.86
CA GLU A 359 -1.89 -1.02 18.44
C GLU A 359 -2.44 -1.73 17.18
N VAL A 360 -1.59 -1.89 16.16
CA VAL A 360 -1.96 -2.50 14.87
C VAL A 360 -1.06 -3.69 14.57
N PHE A 361 -1.54 -4.66 13.80
CA PHE A 361 -0.74 -5.86 13.53
C PHE A 361 0.48 -5.54 12.66
N THR A 362 0.30 -4.75 11.61
CA THR A 362 1.32 -4.41 10.61
C THR A 362 1.56 -2.90 10.55
N ALA A 363 2.83 -2.49 10.48
CA ALA A 363 3.21 -1.13 10.07
C ALA A 363 3.35 -1.06 8.55
N CYS A 364 2.87 0.02 7.92
CA CYS A 364 2.99 0.20 6.48
C CYS A 364 4.43 0.54 6.10
N GLY A 365 4.97 -0.07 5.05
CA GLY A 365 6.29 0.30 4.51
C GLY A 365 6.41 1.78 4.08
N ASN A 366 5.30 2.50 3.95
CA ASN A 366 5.24 3.94 3.71
C ASN A 366 4.82 4.69 4.98
N GLY A 367 5.77 5.40 5.60
CA GLY A 367 5.53 6.16 6.81
C GLY A 367 5.70 5.38 8.11
N MET A 368 6.62 4.40 8.11
CA MET A 368 6.98 3.60 9.28
C MET A 368 8.26 4.12 9.92
N ALA A 369 8.26 4.25 11.25
CA ALA A 369 9.48 4.46 12.02
C ALA A 369 9.78 3.22 12.88
N MET A 370 11.06 2.86 12.97
CA MET A 370 11.52 1.67 13.68
C MET A 370 12.82 1.94 14.43
N ARG A 371 12.99 1.31 15.60
CA ARG A 371 14.27 1.32 16.31
C ARG A 371 15.36 0.66 15.45
N THR A 372 16.42 1.39 15.15
CA THR A 372 17.51 0.89 14.28
C THR A 372 18.17 -0.37 14.84
N ALA A 373 18.36 -0.42 16.16
CA ALA A 373 18.92 -1.60 16.83
C ALA A 373 18.07 -2.86 16.64
N LEU A 374 16.73 -2.72 16.71
CA LEU A 374 15.82 -3.84 16.44
C LEU A 374 15.84 -4.22 14.95
N GLY A 375 15.94 -3.25 14.06
CA GLY A 375 16.08 -3.49 12.62
C GLY A 375 17.30 -4.34 12.29
N HIS A 376 18.46 -3.99 12.87
CA HIS A 376 19.69 -4.78 12.72
C HIS A 376 19.59 -6.18 13.31
N ASP A 377 19.01 -6.34 14.49
CA ASP A 377 18.80 -7.65 15.12
C ASP A 377 17.82 -8.54 14.34
N LEU A 378 16.82 -7.95 13.69
CA LEU A 378 15.88 -8.68 12.82
C LEU A 378 16.40 -8.90 11.40
N GLY A 379 17.50 -8.25 11.01
CA GLY A 379 18.00 -8.25 9.64
C GLY A 379 17.14 -7.47 8.66
N TRP A 380 16.37 -6.47 9.13
CA TRP A 380 15.48 -5.62 8.32
C TRP A 380 14.50 -6.42 7.46
N PHE A 381 14.30 -6.08 6.18
CA PHE A 381 13.43 -6.84 5.28
C PHE A 381 14.08 -8.15 4.85
N ASP A 382 13.26 -9.12 4.45
CA ASP A 382 13.76 -10.34 3.82
C ASP A 382 13.88 -10.12 2.30
N ASP A 383 15.10 -10.13 1.76
CA ASP A 383 15.39 -9.83 0.35
C ASP A 383 14.68 -10.77 -0.66
N ASP A 384 14.17 -11.93 -0.23
CA ASP A 384 13.35 -12.79 -1.09
C ASP A 384 11.98 -12.17 -1.42
N PHE A 385 11.56 -11.17 -0.65
CA PHE A 385 10.36 -10.35 -0.86
C PHE A 385 10.69 -9.14 -1.72
N PHE A 386 10.84 -9.34 -3.03
CA PHE A 386 11.13 -8.24 -3.98
C PHE A 386 10.20 -7.02 -3.78
N LEU A 387 8.90 -7.23 -3.60
CA LEU A 387 7.89 -6.22 -3.24
C LEU A 387 6.60 -6.92 -2.80
N TYR A 388 5.75 -6.22 -2.04
CA TYR A 388 4.59 -6.71 -1.30
C TYR A 388 4.89 -7.76 -0.21
N TYR A 389 4.21 -7.62 0.92
CA TYR A 389 4.32 -8.46 2.13
C TYR A 389 5.63 -8.36 2.91
N GLU A 390 6.64 -7.64 2.44
CA GLU A 390 7.89 -7.44 3.20
C GLU A 390 7.66 -6.71 4.54
N ASP A 391 6.76 -5.74 4.57
CA ASP A 391 6.38 -4.99 5.76
C ASP A 391 5.54 -5.83 6.74
N THR A 392 4.66 -6.67 6.20
CA THR A 392 3.84 -7.62 6.96
C THR A 392 4.73 -8.70 7.57
N ASP A 393 5.66 -9.28 6.80
CA ASP A 393 6.69 -10.21 7.27
C ASP A 393 7.55 -9.59 8.38
N LEU A 394 8.04 -8.37 8.18
CA LEU A 394 8.79 -7.65 9.19
C LEU A 394 7.95 -7.43 10.45
N SER A 395 6.67 -7.09 10.31
CA SER A 395 5.75 -6.89 11.43
C SER A 395 5.49 -8.18 12.23
N TRP A 396 5.36 -9.32 11.55
CA TRP A 396 5.34 -10.63 12.21
C TRP A 396 6.59 -10.86 13.06
N ARG A 397 7.77 -10.56 12.49
CA ARG A 397 9.06 -10.73 13.19
C ARG A 397 9.24 -9.77 14.35
N ILE A 398 8.87 -8.50 14.21
CA ILE A 398 8.83 -7.52 15.32
C ILE A 398 8.00 -8.07 16.48
N ARG A 399 6.76 -8.51 16.19
CA ARG A 399 5.85 -9.05 17.21
C ARG A 399 6.34 -10.35 17.82
N SER A 400 7.01 -11.21 17.04
CA SER A 400 7.61 -12.43 17.55
C SER A 400 8.68 -12.18 18.62
N ARG A 401 9.32 -10.99 18.60
CA ARG A 401 10.28 -10.54 19.61
C ARG A 401 9.61 -9.81 20.79
N GLY A 402 8.28 -9.85 20.88
CA GLY A 402 7.52 -9.25 21.99
C GLY A 402 7.35 -7.74 21.91
N TYR A 403 7.74 -7.13 20.79
CA TYR A 403 7.51 -5.71 20.55
C TYR A 403 6.11 -5.47 19.99
N SER A 404 5.55 -4.32 20.35
CA SER A 404 4.28 -3.81 19.82
C SER A 404 4.51 -2.87 18.63
N ILE A 405 3.47 -2.70 17.82
CA ILE A 405 3.44 -1.78 16.67
C ILE A 405 2.24 -0.85 16.82
N ARG A 406 2.47 0.46 16.76
CA ARG A 406 1.43 1.46 17.02
C ARG A 406 1.10 2.31 15.79
N TYR A 407 -0.19 2.47 15.53
CA TYR A 407 -0.71 3.48 14.61
C TYR A 407 -0.78 4.85 15.29
N VAL A 408 -0.33 5.88 14.58
CA VAL A 408 -0.20 7.25 15.07
C VAL A 408 -1.03 8.21 14.21
N PRO A 409 -2.21 8.65 14.70
CA PRO A 409 -3.18 9.38 13.87
C PRO A 409 -2.72 10.79 13.47
N GLY A 410 -1.88 11.43 14.29
CA GLY A 410 -1.32 12.76 13.99
C GLY A 410 -0.16 12.75 13.00
N ALA A 411 0.44 11.58 12.72
CA ALA A 411 1.49 11.45 11.74
C ALA A 411 0.87 11.22 10.36
N VAL A 412 0.41 12.28 9.72
CA VAL A 412 -0.31 12.21 8.43
C VAL A 412 0.64 12.36 7.24
N LEU A 413 0.48 11.52 6.24
CA LEU A 413 1.08 11.70 4.92
C LEU A 413 0.06 11.42 3.81
N ARG A 414 0.28 12.05 2.67
CA ARG A 414 -0.51 11.90 1.44
C ARG A 414 0.23 11.02 0.44
N HIS A 415 -0.45 10.13 -0.28
CA HIS A 415 0.21 9.12 -1.12
C HIS A 415 -0.51 8.96 -2.47
N VAL A 416 0.23 9.02 -3.58
CA VAL A 416 -0.34 8.79 -4.93
C VAL A 416 -0.94 7.39 -5.03
N HIS A 417 -0.31 6.41 -4.36
CA HIS A 417 -0.64 4.99 -4.36
C HIS A 417 -0.42 4.31 -5.72
N SER A 418 0.39 3.25 -5.72
CA SER A 418 0.66 2.40 -6.88
C SER A 418 1.25 3.14 -8.11
N ALA A 419 2.02 4.21 -7.89
CA ALA A 419 2.61 5.01 -8.97
C ALA A 419 3.63 4.25 -9.82
N SER A 420 4.40 3.33 -9.22
CA SER A 420 5.45 2.55 -9.89
C SER A 420 5.05 1.09 -10.18
N SER A 421 3.92 0.63 -9.63
CA SER A 421 3.39 -0.72 -9.81
C SER A 421 1.89 -0.68 -10.09
N VAL A 422 1.48 -1.20 -11.25
CA VAL A 422 0.04 -1.27 -11.59
C VAL A 422 -0.60 -2.41 -10.79
N GLU A 423 -1.56 -2.08 -9.93
CA GLU A 423 -2.37 -3.07 -9.22
C GLU A 423 -2.99 -4.08 -10.19
N TRP A 424 -3.14 -5.32 -9.73
CA TRP A 424 -3.70 -6.43 -10.52
C TRP A 424 -2.91 -6.80 -11.78
N SER A 425 -1.76 -6.16 -12.04
CA SER A 425 -0.84 -6.61 -13.08
C SER A 425 -0.34 -8.04 -12.80
N PRO A 426 0.13 -8.79 -13.82
CA PRO A 426 0.70 -10.11 -13.59
C PRO A 426 1.87 -10.12 -12.60
N LEU A 427 2.64 -9.02 -12.55
CA LEU A 427 3.73 -8.84 -11.59
C LEU A 427 3.19 -8.66 -10.17
N PHE A 428 2.16 -7.82 -9.99
CA PHE A 428 1.46 -7.67 -8.70
C PHE A 428 0.93 -9.02 -8.20
N VAL A 429 0.11 -9.69 -9.02
CA VAL A 429 -0.52 -10.96 -8.62
C VAL A 429 0.52 -12.03 -8.31
N PHE A 430 1.61 -12.09 -9.08
CA PHE A 430 2.70 -13.04 -8.82
C PHE A 430 3.34 -12.82 -7.44
N HIS A 431 3.74 -11.59 -7.12
CA HIS A 431 4.43 -11.31 -5.87
C HIS A 431 3.49 -11.39 -4.66
N THR A 432 2.29 -10.83 -4.73
CA THR A 432 1.29 -10.90 -3.66
C THR A 432 0.94 -12.35 -3.32
N ASP A 433 0.67 -13.20 -4.31
CA ASP A 433 0.34 -14.60 -4.06
C ASP A 433 1.55 -15.40 -3.53
N ARG A 434 2.72 -15.24 -4.16
CA ARG A 434 3.93 -15.96 -3.76
C ARG A 434 4.36 -15.56 -2.35
N ASN A 435 4.50 -14.26 -2.10
CA ASN A 435 5.05 -13.74 -0.85
C ASN A 435 4.12 -14.01 0.33
N ARG A 436 2.80 -14.00 0.12
CA ARG A 436 1.84 -14.48 1.14
C ARG A 436 2.15 -15.91 1.58
N LEU A 437 2.37 -16.83 0.63
CA LEU A 437 2.70 -18.22 0.96
C LEU A 437 4.06 -18.34 1.66
N LEU A 438 5.05 -17.54 1.27
CA LEU A 438 6.38 -17.52 1.91
C LEU A 438 6.28 -17.00 3.35
N MET A 439 5.64 -15.85 3.57
CA MET A 439 5.40 -15.25 4.88
C MET A 439 4.66 -16.22 5.80
N LEU A 440 3.56 -16.84 5.35
CA LEU A 440 2.83 -17.80 6.18
C LEU A 440 3.70 -19.01 6.56
N THR A 441 4.50 -19.53 5.63
CA THR A 441 5.43 -20.63 5.91
C THR A 441 6.50 -20.23 6.94
N LYS A 442 6.99 -19.00 6.88
CA LYS A 442 8.01 -18.46 7.78
C LYS A 442 7.48 -18.13 9.17
N ASP A 443 6.34 -17.45 9.24
CA ASP A 443 5.88 -16.78 10.46
C ASP A 443 4.66 -17.43 11.12
N ALA A 444 3.67 -17.88 10.34
CA ALA A 444 2.40 -18.36 10.89
C ALA A 444 2.51 -19.72 11.60
N THR A 445 1.47 -20.14 12.34
CA THR A 445 1.37 -21.51 12.85
C THR A 445 1.35 -22.53 11.70
N LEU A 446 1.83 -23.76 11.96
CA LEU A 446 1.85 -24.83 10.95
C LEU A 446 0.46 -25.09 10.34
N PRO A 447 -0.65 -25.16 11.11
CA PRO A 447 -1.98 -25.36 10.53
C PRO A 447 -2.36 -24.29 9.51
N LEU A 448 -2.11 -23.00 9.80
CA LEU A 448 -2.44 -21.91 8.87
C LEU A 448 -1.56 -21.98 7.61
N ALA A 449 -0.25 -22.15 7.79
CA ALA A 449 0.71 -22.26 6.69
C ALA A 449 0.37 -23.42 5.74
N VAL A 450 0.18 -24.62 6.30
CA VAL A 450 -0.18 -25.83 5.53
C VAL A 450 -1.52 -25.65 4.83
N SER A 451 -2.52 -25.08 5.51
CA SER A 451 -3.84 -24.83 4.89
C SER A 451 -3.74 -23.89 3.68
N ALA A 452 -3.03 -22.77 3.82
CA ALA A 452 -2.86 -21.81 2.72
C ALA A 452 -2.10 -22.43 1.53
N VAL A 453 -0.99 -23.12 1.81
CA VAL A 453 -0.14 -23.75 0.79
C VAL A 453 -0.87 -24.89 0.09
N ALA A 454 -1.65 -25.71 0.81
CA ALA A 454 -2.41 -26.82 0.22
C ALA A 454 -3.63 -26.34 -0.60
N ARG A 455 -4.30 -25.27 -0.17
CA ARG A 455 -5.44 -24.68 -0.92
C ARG A 455 -5.01 -24.05 -2.24
N TYR A 456 -3.80 -23.53 -2.35
CA TYR A 456 -3.33 -22.83 -3.55
C TYR A 456 -3.32 -23.71 -4.82
N PRO A 457 -2.72 -24.92 -4.85
CA PRO A 457 -2.78 -25.80 -6.01
C PRO A 457 -4.20 -26.33 -6.28
N VAL A 458 -5.02 -26.58 -5.25
CA VAL A 458 -6.41 -27.04 -5.41
C VAL A 458 -7.25 -25.99 -6.12
N THR A 459 -7.13 -24.72 -5.71
CA THR A 459 -7.84 -23.60 -6.36
C THR A 459 -7.31 -23.35 -7.79
N THR A 460 -6.00 -23.50 -8.02
CA THR A 460 -5.41 -23.46 -9.37
C THR A 460 -5.99 -24.54 -10.28
N LEU A 461 -6.08 -25.79 -9.80
CA LEU A 461 -6.67 -26.88 -10.57
C LEU A 461 -8.17 -26.62 -10.84
N SER A 462 -8.91 -26.12 -9.84
CA SER A 462 -10.31 -25.76 -10.01
C SER A 462 -10.51 -24.69 -11.09
N ILE A 463 -9.69 -23.64 -11.09
CA ILE A 463 -9.71 -22.59 -12.13
C ILE A 463 -9.39 -23.20 -13.50
N ALA A 464 -8.33 -24.01 -13.61
CA ALA A 464 -7.97 -24.66 -14.87
C ALA A 464 -9.11 -25.52 -15.43
N VAL A 465 -9.75 -26.34 -14.59
CA VAL A 465 -10.88 -27.19 -14.98
C VAL A 465 -12.08 -26.34 -15.41
N ARG A 466 -12.41 -25.27 -14.67
CA ARG A 466 -13.51 -24.35 -15.03
C ARG A 466 -13.26 -23.67 -16.37
N THR A 467 -12.05 -23.14 -16.59
CA THR A 467 -11.66 -22.50 -17.85
C THR A 467 -11.68 -23.47 -19.03
N LEU A 468 -11.23 -24.71 -18.85
CA LEU A 468 -11.31 -25.75 -19.88
C LEU A 468 -12.76 -26.15 -20.18
N ARG A 469 -13.59 -26.34 -19.15
CA ARG A 469 -15.02 -26.65 -19.33
C ARG A 469 -15.76 -25.53 -20.06
N GLN A 470 -15.47 -24.26 -19.71
CA GLN A 470 -16.06 -23.11 -20.38
C GLN A 470 -15.63 -23.05 -21.85
N ALA A 471 -14.32 -23.18 -22.12
CA ALA A 471 -13.77 -23.20 -23.47
C ALA A 471 -14.35 -24.33 -24.34
N TRP A 472 -14.53 -25.52 -23.76
CA TRP A 472 -15.15 -26.65 -24.45
C TRP A 472 -16.63 -26.37 -24.78
N ARG A 473 -17.40 -25.85 -23.82
CA ARG A 473 -18.81 -25.48 -24.02
C ARG A 473 -18.99 -24.37 -25.05
N SER A 474 -18.11 -23.37 -25.04
CA SER A 474 -18.17 -22.21 -25.95
C SER A 474 -17.40 -22.41 -27.26
N ARG A 475 -16.78 -23.58 -27.47
CA ARG A 475 -15.86 -23.86 -28.60
C ARG A 475 -14.82 -22.76 -28.82
N SER A 476 -14.33 -22.18 -27.73
CA SER A 476 -13.36 -21.07 -27.74
C SER A 476 -12.00 -21.53 -27.21
N ARG A 477 -10.95 -20.73 -27.42
CA ARG A 477 -9.64 -21.00 -26.81
C ARG A 477 -9.68 -20.73 -25.30
N PRO A 478 -9.13 -21.61 -24.45
CA PRO A 478 -9.10 -21.39 -23.01
C PRO A 478 -8.17 -20.23 -22.63
N ALA A 479 -8.63 -19.39 -21.69
CA ALA A 479 -7.81 -18.33 -21.11
C ALA A 479 -6.78 -18.91 -20.13
N VAL A 480 -5.67 -19.45 -20.65
CA VAL A 480 -4.67 -20.17 -19.83
C VAL A 480 -3.72 -19.27 -19.03
N ARG A 481 -3.64 -17.97 -19.37
CA ARG A 481 -2.67 -17.03 -18.74
C ARG A 481 -2.77 -16.97 -17.21
N PRO A 482 -3.96 -16.85 -16.58
CA PRO A 482 -4.09 -16.86 -15.13
C PRO A 482 -3.58 -18.16 -14.49
N THR A 483 -3.88 -19.32 -15.09
CA THR A 483 -3.40 -20.62 -14.63
C THR A 483 -1.88 -20.72 -14.72
N LEU A 484 -1.28 -20.30 -15.83
CA LEU A 484 0.17 -20.29 -16.01
C LEU A 484 0.87 -19.39 -14.98
N LEU A 485 0.29 -18.23 -14.65
CA LEU A 485 0.82 -17.34 -13.62
C LEU A 485 0.84 -18.04 -12.24
N ARG A 486 -0.25 -18.70 -11.86
CA ARG A 486 -0.34 -19.45 -10.60
C ARG A 486 0.62 -20.65 -10.55
N LEU A 487 0.87 -21.31 -11.67
CA LEU A 487 1.90 -22.34 -11.76
C LEU A 487 3.31 -21.78 -11.56
N LYS A 488 3.60 -20.57 -12.09
CA LYS A 488 4.86 -19.86 -11.80
C LYS A 488 4.99 -19.53 -10.32
N VAL A 489 3.90 -19.10 -9.67
CA VAL A 489 3.88 -18.87 -8.20
C VAL A 489 4.25 -20.14 -7.45
N ILE A 490 3.62 -21.29 -7.77
CA ILE A 490 3.92 -22.58 -7.15
C ILE A 490 5.39 -22.96 -7.35
N GLY A 491 5.92 -22.85 -8.57
CA GLY A 491 7.33 -23.15 -8.86
C GLY A 491 8.29 -22.27 -8.06
N SER A 492 8.02 -20.96 -8.00
CA SER A 492 8.84 -20.02 -7.21
C SER A 492 8.73 -20.28 -5.70
N TYR A 493 7.55 -20.62 -5.20
CA TYR A 493 7.35 -20.99 -3.80
C TYR A 493 8.15 -22.25 -3.43
N LEU A 494 8.06 -23.30 -4.25
CA LEU A 494 8.80 -24.56 -4.01
C LEU A 494 10.32 -24.33 -4.01
N ARG A 495 10.82 -23.45 -4.89
CA ARG A 495 12.24 -23.08 -4.92
C ARG A 495 12.70 -22.43 -3.61
N LEU A 496 11.86 -21.57 -3.02
CA LEU A 496 12.18 -20.81 -1.81
C LEU A 496 11.75 -21.50 -0.51
N PHE A 497 10.99 -22.59 -0.59
CA PHE A 497 10.49 -23.32 0.57
C PHE A 497 11.58 -23.77 1.56
N PRO A 498 12.73 -24.34 1.11
CA PRO A 498 13.79 -24.73 2.04
C PRO A 498 14.35 -23.54 2.83
N THR A 499 14.50 -22.39 2.18
CA THR A 499 14.93 -21.13 2.80
C THR A 499 13.91 -20.66 3.83
N MET A 500 12.62 -20.64 3.49
CA MET A 500 11.56 -20.24 4.44
C MET A 500 11.45 -21.20 5.63
N ALA A 501 11.65 -22.51 5.41
CA ALA A 501 11.67 -23.49 6.48
C ALA A 501 12.87 -23.32 7.42
N ALA A 502 14.04 -22.92 6.90
CA ALA A 502 15.20 -22.58 7.72
C ALA A 502 14.94 -21.33 8.56
N ARG A 503 14.47 -20.24 7.93
CA ARG A 503 14.11 -18.98 8.62
C ARG A 503 13.01 -19.18 9.67
N ARG A 504 12.02 -20.02 9.39
CA ARG A 504 10.99 -20.41 10.38
C ARG A 504 11.61 -20.94 11.67
N ARG A 505 12.64 -21.80 11.56
CA ARG A 505 13.33 -22.38 12.72
C ARG A 505 14.14 -21.33 13.46
N GLU A 506 14.84 -20.46 12.73
CA GLU A 506 15.61 -19.35 13.30
C GLU A 506 14.72 -18.39 14.11
N ILE A 507 13.63 -17.92 13.50
CA ILE A 507 12.63 -17.09 14.19
C ILE A 507 12.07 -17.82 15.41
N GLY A 508 11.82 -19.12 15.31
CA GLY A 508 11.37 -19.92 16.44
C GLY A 508 12.36 -20.03 17.60
N ARG A 509 13.66 -19.86 17.38
CA ARG A 509 14.70 -19.89 18.43
C ARG A 509 14.86 -18.55 19.14
N THR A 510 14.58 -17.45 18.46
CA THR A 510 14.76 -16.08 18.99
C THR A 510 13.44 -15.42 19.39
N ALA A 511 12.29 -16.02 19.07
CA ALA A 511 10.99 -15.49 19.43
C ALA A 511 10.75 -15.57 20.95
N SER A 512 10.29 -14.46 21.52
CA SER A 512 9.73 -14.40 22.87
C SER A 512 8.22 -14.66 22.88
N GLU A 513 7.54 -14.45 21.74
CA GLU A 513 6.11 -14.67 21.60
C GLU A 513 5.76 -15.95 20.84
N ARG A 514 4.69 -16.63 21.27
CA ARG A 514 4.20 -17.82 20.58
C ARG A 514 3.46 -17.40 19.31
N ARG A 515 3.72 -18.10 18.20
CA ARG A 515 2.97 -17.92 16.93
C ARG A 515 1.45 -18.00 17.08
N ARG A 516 0.96 -18.78 18.06
CA ARG A 516 -0.47 -18.88 18.36
C ARG A 516 -1.01 -17.55 18.92
N SER A 517 -0.31 -16.94 19.86
CA SER A 517 -0.69 -15.63 20.42
C SER A 517 -0.72 -14.55 19.33
N LEU A 518 0.24 -14.59 18.40
CA LEU A 518 0.25 -13.68 17.26
C LEU A 518 -0.95 -13.89 16.32
N GLN A 519 -1.51 -15.10 16.26
CA GLN A 519 -2.69 -15.38 15.44
C GLN A 519 -4.01 -14.90 16.05
N ASP A 520 -4.02 -14.55 17.34
CA ASP A 520 -5.20 -13.97 17.98
C ASP A 520 -5.51 -12.57 17.45
N TRP A 521 -4.53 -11.91 16.83
CA TRP A 521 -4.68 -10.65 16.10
C TRP A 521 -5.35 -10.79 14.73
N LEU A 522 -5.52 -12.03 14.21
CA LEU A 522 -6.04 -12.21 12.86
C LEU A 522 -7.54 -11.92 12.77
N VAL A 523 -7.89 -11.11 11.78
CA VAL A 523 -9.25 -10.59 11.60
C VAL A 523 -10.08 -11.52 10.72
N ALA A 524 -11.38 -11.63 11.01
CA ALA A 524 -12.31 -12.33 10.12
C ALA A 524 -12.61 -11.46 8.89
N ARG A 525 -12.84 -12.10 7.74
CA ARG A 525 -13.20 -11.38 6.50
C ARG A 525 -14.61 -10.80 6.58
#